data_AF-A0AA36NAI4-F1
#
_entry.id   AF-A0AA36NAI4-F1
#
_cell.length_a   1.000
_cell.length_b   1.000
_cell.length_c   1.000
_cell.angle_alpha   90.00
_cell.angle_beta   90.00
_cell.angle_gamma   90.00
#
_symmetry.space_group_name_H-M   'P 1'
#
loop_
_entity.id
_entity.type
_entity.pdbx_description
1 polymer ?
#
loop_
_entity_poly.entity_id
_entity_poly.type
_entity_poly.pdbx_seq_one_letter_code
_entity_poly.pdbx_strand_id
1 'polypeptide(L)'
;MPSVYLECVDGISSKFWQCSIKGCDVTSTYGKIGGAPSSTTKSFPTAEKAQAFYDKEANSKMNKGYQMKGKKVKAAPAKVMKAAMKVAMKAMAKAKAMKVMKVAVKARMARARWRARCFASPGP
;
A
#
# COMPACT_ATOMS: atom_id res chain seq x y z
N MET A 1 -15.76 -16.06 0.05
CA MET A 1 -16.14 -14.84 -0.70
C MET A 1 -16.11 -13.68 0.28
N PRO A 2 -15.19 -12.72 0.16
CA PRO A 2 -15.16 -11.57 1.06
C PRO A 2 -16.35 -10.66 0.73
N SER A 3 -17.19 -10.43 1.74
CA SER A 3 -18.30 -9.48 1.71
C SER A 3 -18.27 -8.64 2.98
N VAL A 4 -18.07 -7.34 2.85
CA VAL A 4 -18.08 -6.39 3.98
C VAL A 4 -19.39 -5.64 3.95
N TYR A 5 -20.00 -5.49 5.11
CA TYR A 5 -21.18 -4.68 5.32
C TYR A 5 -20.87 -3.62 6.38
N LEU A 6 -20.97 -2.37 5.98
CA LEU A 6 -20.79 -1.18 6.80
C LEU A 6 -22.11 -0.45 6.89
N GLU A 7 -22.52 -0.08 8.10
CA GLU A 7 -23.67 0.76 8.35
C GLU A 7 -23.24 2.06 9.02
N CYS A 8 -23.95 3.13 8.70
CA CYS A 8 -23.78 4.43 9.32
C CYS A 8 -25.17 4.94 9.68
N VAL A 9 -25.41 5.06 10.98
CA VAL A 9 -26.66 5.57 11.54
C VAL A 9 -26.37 6.94 12.11
N ASP A 10 -26.86 7.97 11.45
CA ASP A 10 -26.74 9.35 11.90
C ASP A 10 -28.15 9.88 12.20
N GLY A 11 -28.54 9.80 13.47
CA GLY A 11 -29.86 10.20 14.00
C GLY A 11 -31.04 9.49 13.35
N ILE A 12 -31.47 10.00 12.18
CA ILE A 12 -32.66 9.57 11.42
C ILE A 12 -32.25 8.94 10.07
N SER A 13 -30.99 9.14 9.64
CA SER A 13 -30.46 8.62 8.39
C SER A 13 -29.70 7.33 8.63
N SER A 14 -30.33 6.20 8.30
CA SER A 14 -29.68 4.90 8.28
C SER A 14 -29.15 4.62 6.87
N LYS A 15 -27.83 4.65 6.70
CA LYS A 15 -27.15 4.39 5.42
C LYS A 15 -26.33 3.11 5.53
N PHE A 16 -26.24 2.37 4.43
CA PHE A 16 -25.39 1.19 4.36
C PHE A 16 -24.51 1.23 3.11
N TRP A 17 -23.35 0.60 3.25
CA TRP A 17 -22.40 0.34 2.19
C TRP A 17 -21.94 -1.11 2.30
N GLN A 18 -22.10 -1.85 1.23
CA GLN A 18 -21.70 -3.24 1.11
C GLN A 18 -20.73 -3.37 -0.05
N CYS A 19 -19.67 -4.15 0.11
CA CYS A 19 -18.81 -4.52 -0.99
C CYS A 19 -18.64 -6.03 -1.03
N SER A 20 -18.68 -6.63 -2.22
CA SER A 20 -18.49 -8.06 -2.42
C SER A 20 -17.56 -8.33 -3.59
N ILE A 21 -16.68 -9.30 -3.45
CA ILE A 21 -15.79 -9.76 -4.53
C ILE A 21 -16.28 -11.10 -5.07
N LYS A 22 -16.51 -11.16 -6.39
CA LYS A 22 -16.80 -12.38 -7.14
C LYS A 22 -15.67 -12.61 -8.15
N GLY A 23 -14.70 -13.46 -7.78
CA GLY A 23 -13.53 -13.72 -8.61
C GLY A 23 -12.67 -12.47 -8.81
N CYS A 24 -12.82 -11.84 -9.96
CA CYS A 24 -12.11 -10.61 -10.35
C CYS A 24 -13.00 -9.36 -10.30
N ASP A 25 -14.30 -9.53 -10.05
CA ASP A 25 -15.28 -8.45 -10.02
C ASP A 25 -15.54 -7.97 -8.59
N VAL A 26 -15.47 -6.66 -8.39
CA VAL A 26 -15.78 -5.99 -7.13
C VAL A 26 -17.10 -5.26 -7.31
N THR A 27 -18.13 -5.67 -6.57
CA THR A 27 -19.44 -5.03 -6.56
C THR A 27 -19.61 -4.25 -5.26
N SER A 28 -19.69 -2.92 -5.38
CA SER A 28 -19.95 -1.99 -4.27
C SER A 28 -21.40 -1.51 -4.34
N THR A 29 -22.19 -1.87 -3.34
CA THR A 29 -23.61 -1.51 -3.20
C THR A 29 -23.78 -0.50 -2.08
N TYR A 30 -24.52 0.58 -2.31
CA TYR A 30 -24.76 1.63 -1.33
C TYR A 30 -26.20 2.10 -1.37
N GLY A 31 -26.74 2.50 -0.21
CA GLY A 31 -28.11 2.95 -0.13
C GLY A 31 -28.54 3.38 1.26
N LYS A 32 -29.78 3.85 1.35
CA LYS A 32 -30.49 4.04 2.61
C LYS A 32 -31.11 2.72 3.04
N ILE A 33 -31.07 2.39 4.32
CA ILE A 33 -31.75 1.21 4.87
C ILE A 33 -33.26 1.41 4.65
N GLY A 34 -33.90 0.47 3.94
CA GLY A 34 -35.30 0.56 3.53
C GLY A 34 -35.57 1.31 2.21
N GLY A 35 -34.53 1.78 1.50
CA GLY A 35 -34.65 2.38 0.17
C GLY A 35 -34.10 1.47 -0.94
N ALA A 36 -34.27 1.89 -2.19
CA ALA A 36 -33.65 1.23 -3.35
C ALA A 36 -32.12 1.46 -3.33
N PRO A 37 -31.30 0.40 -3.24
CA PRO A 37 -29.86 0.54 -3.27
C PRO A 37 -29.33 0.72 -4.70
N SER A 38 -28.16 1.33 -4.82
CA SER A 38 -27.40 1.42 -6.06
C SER A 38 -26.15 0.56 -5.96
N SER A 39 -25.83 -0.18 -7.02
CA SER A 39 -24.66 -1.05 -7.09
C SER A 39 -23.75 -0.68 -8.25
N THR A 40 -22.46 -0.57 -7.99
CA THR A 40 -21.42 -0.37 -8.99
C THR A 40 -20.51 -1.59 -9.02
N THR A 41 -20.39 -2.23 -10.17
CA THR A 41 -19.46 -3.35 -10.38
C THR A 41 -18.23 -2.85 -11.13
N LYS A 42 -17.04 -3.23 -10.65
CA LYS A 42 -15.75 -2.97 -11.29
C LYS A 42 -14.98 -4.27 -11.45
N SER A 43 -14.61 -4.58 -12.68
CA SER A 43 -13.81 -5.75 -13.02
C SER A 43 -12.33 -5.41 -12.96
N PHE A 44 -11.54 -6.31 -12.38
CA PHE A 44 -10.09 -6.20 -12.31
C PHE A 44 -9.42 -7.33 -13.10
N PRO A 45 -8.15 -7.17 -13.51
CA PRO A 45 -7.44 -8.21 -14.24
C PRO A 45 -7.02 -9.41 -13.36
N THR A 46 -6.92 -9.24 -12.04
CA THR A 46 -6.54 -10.32 -11.12
C THR A 46 -7.31 -10.24 -9.80
N ALA A 47 -7.60 -11.40 -9.21
CA ALA A 47 -8.29 -11.51 -7.93
C ALA A 47 -7.52 -10.83 -6.78
N GLU A 48 -6.18 -10.87 -6.81
CA GLU A 48 -5.34 -10.17 -5.81
C GLU A 48 -5.51 -8.65 -5.87
N LYS A 49 -5.62 -8.07 -7.09
CA LYS A 49 -5.87 -6.63 -7.25
C LYS A 49 -7.28 -6.25 -6.80
N ALA A 50 -8.27 -7.09 -7.09
CA ALA A 50 -9.63 -6.91 -6.60
C ALA A 50 -9.67 -6.88 -5.06
N GLN A 51 -8.99 -7.82 -4.40
CA GLN A 51 -8.87 -7.87 -2.93
C GLN A 51 -8.14 -6.65 -2.37
N ALA A 52 -6.99 -6.28 -2.94
CA ALA A 52 -6.25 -5.11 -2.48
C ALA A 52 -7.03 -3.79 -2.64
N PHE A 53 -7.83 -3.66 -3.71
CA PHE A 53 -8.71 -2.51 -3.91
C PHE A 53 -9.85 -2.48 -2.89
N TYR A 54 -10.51 -3.63 -2.71
CA TYR A 54 -11.55 -3.84 -1.71
C TYR A 54 -11.08 -3.49 -0.29
N ASP A 55 -9.90 -3.99 0.11
CA ASP A 55 -9.35 -3.73 1.44
C ASP A 55 -9.04 -2.24 1.64
N LYS A 56 -8.53 -1.56 0.60
CA LYS A 56 -8.29 -0.11 0.66
C LYS A 56 -9.58 0.68 0.84
N GLU A 57 -10.62 0.36 0.06
CA GLU A 57 -11.92 1.04 0.19
C GLU A 57 -12.56 0.76 1.55
N ALA A 58 -12.57 -0.50 1.99
CA ALA A 58 -13.12 -0.89 3.28
C ALA A 58 -12.42 -0.17 4.44
N ASN A 59 -11.08 -0.12 4.42
CA ASN A 59 -10.30 0.50 5.49
C ASN A 59 -10.47 2.04 5.50
N SER A 60 -10.58 2.67 4.33
CA SER A 60 -10.89 4.12 4.23
C SER A 60 -12.28 4.43 4.79
N LYS A 61 -13.29 3.59 4.51
CA LYS A 61 -14.64 3.77 5.03
C LYS A 61 -14.72 3.48 6.53
N MET A 62 -14.02 2.48 7.02
CA MET A 62 -13.96 2.17 8.45
C MET A 62 -13.28 3.28 9.26
N ASN A 63 -12.23 3.90 8.71
CA ASN A 63 -11.56 5.05 9.33
C ASN A 63 -12.47 6.29 9.40
N LYS A 64 -13.40 6.45 8.45
CA LYS A 64 -14.42 7.52 8.45
C LYS A 64 -15.54 7.31 9.48
N GLY A 65 -15.44 6.32 10.37
CA GLY A 65 -16.40 6.09 11.44
C GLY A 65 -17.62 5.24 11.05
N TYR A 66 -17.60 4.59 9.88
CA TYR A 66 -18.64 3.62 9.53
C TYR A 66 -18.51 2.39 10.43
N GLN A 67 -19.59 2.00 11.09
CA GLN A 67 -19.58 0.84 11.97
C GLN A 67 -19.72 -0.44 11.15
N MET A 68 -18.79 -1.38 11.36
CA MET A 68 -18.76 -2.65 10.66
C MET A 68 -19.72 -3.63 11.34
N LYS A 69 -20.92 -3.85 10.76
CA LYS A 69 -21.88 -4.85 11.26
C LYS A 69 -21.75 -6.25 10.65
N GLY A 70 -20.78 -6.47 9.76
CA GLY A 70 -20.49 -7.76 9.14
C GLY A 70 -19.26 -8.43 9.73
N LYS A 71 -19.45 -9.67 10.24
CA LYS A 71 -18.47 -10.62 10.80
C LYS A 71 -16.99 -10.26 10.58
N LYS A 72 -16.26 -10.08 11.68
CA LYS A 72 -14.79 -10.04 11.78
C LYS A 72 -14.15 -11.07 10.82
N VAL A 73 -13.73 -10.65 9.65
CA VAL A 73 -12.61 -11.30 8.97
C VAL A 73 -11.40 -10.65 9.59
N LYS A 74 -10.67 -11.44 10.39
CA LYS A 74 -9.53 -11.05 11.22
C LYS A 74 -8.64 -10.02 10.49
N ALA A 75 -8.83 -8.74 10.83
CA ALA A 75 -7.84 -7.72 10.55
C ALA A 75 -6.58 -8.12 11.33
N ALA A 76 -5.58 -8.63 10.61
CA ALA A 76 -4.23 -8.77 11.13
C ALA A 76 -3.82 -7.39 11.70
N PRO A 77 -3.26 -7.33 12.91
CA PRO A 77 -3.16 -6.09 13.66
C PRO A 77 -2.26 -5.10 12.92
N ALA A 78 -2.75 -3.87 12.75
CA ALA A 78 -2.06 -2.71 12.18
C ALA A 78 -0.66 -2.41 12.78
N LYS A 79 -0.27 -3.12 13.84
CA LYS A 79 1.07 -3.13 14.45
C LYS A 79 2.13 -3.72 13.52
N VAL A 80 1.78 -4.71 12.68
CA VAL A 80 2.74 -5.39 11.78
C VAL A 80 3.14 -4.49 10.60
N MET A 81 2.22 -3.67 10.11
CA MET A 81 2.47 -2.76 8.99
C MET A 81 3.36 -1.57 9.39
N LYS A 82 3.22 -1.04 10.60
CA LYS A 82 4.15 -0.03 11.16
C LYS A 82 5.54 -0.61 11.44
N ALA A 83 5.63 -1.86 11.91
CA ALA A 83 6.91 -2.53 12.11
C ALA A 83 7.61 -2.86 10.78
N ALA A 84 6.87 -3.37 9.79
CA ALA A 84 7.39 -3.68 8.46
C ALA A 84 7.83 -2.42 7.70
N MET A 85 7.06 -1.32 7.76
CA MET A 85 7.43 -0.04 7.16
C MET A 85 8.72 0.52 7.79
N LYS A 86 8.88 0.40 9.11
CA LYS A 86 10.10 0.85 9.82
C LYS A 86 11.32 0.00 9.46
N VAL A 87 11.16 -1.30 9.31
CA VAL A 87 12.25 -2.22 8.89
C VAL A 87 12.62 -1.98 7.43
N ALA A 88 11.65 -1.83 6.53
CA ALA A 88 11.89 -1.55 5.11
C ALA A 88 12.58 -0.20 4.89
N MET A 89 12.16 0.85 5.60
CA MET A 89 12.78 2.17 5.47
C MET A 89 14.22 2.20 6.00
N LYS A 90 14.52 1.43 7.05
CA LYS A 90 15.88 1.29 7.60
C LYS A 90 16.79 0.47 6.67
N ALA A 91 16.25 -0.55 6.00
CA ALA A 91 16.97 -1.32 4.98
C ALA A 91 17.28 -0.48 3.73
N MET A 92 16.32 0.32 3.27
CA MET A 92 16.50 1.20 2.10
C MET A 92 17.52 2.33 2.37
N ALA A 93 17.54 2.87 3.60
CA ALA A 93 18.54 3.85 4.01
C ALA A 93 19.96 3.26 4.03
N LYS A 94 20.13 2.02 4.55
CA LYS A 94 21.43 1.34 4.56
C LYS A 94 21.92 1.00 3.16
N ALA A 95 21.02 0.60 2.25
CA ALA A 95 21.34 0.35 0.85
C ALA A 95 21.77 1.63 0.11
N LYS A 96 21.09 2.76 0.34
CA LYS A 96 21.47 4.06 -0.22
C LYS A 96 22.86 4.51 0.30
N ALA A 97 23.13 4.38 1.59
CA ALA A 97 24.43 4.72 2.18
C ALA A 97 25.59 3.88 1.58
N MET A 98 25.38 2.58 1.39
CA MET A 98 26.38 1.71 0.75
C MET A 98 26.63 2.06 -0.72
N LYS A 99 25.61 2.51 -1.45
CA LYS A 99 25.77 2.95 -2.85
C LYS A 99 26.56 4.26 -2.93
N VAL A 100 26.29 5.21 -2.04
CA VAL A 100 27.08 6.46 -1.92
C VAL A 100 28.54 6.14 -1.58
N MET A 101 28.78 5.21 -0.65
CA MET A 101 30.15 4.83 -0.28
C MET A 101 30.90 4.13 -1.41
N LYS A 102 30.24 3.25 -2.18
CA LYS A 102 30.84 2.63 -3.38
C LYS A 102 31.18 3.65 -4.46
N VAL A 103 30.34 4.67 -4.66
CA VAL A 103 30.62 5.77 -5.61
C VAL A 103 31.82 6.59 -5.14
N ALA A 104 31.89 6.93 -3.85
CA ALA A 104 33.02 7.67 -3.28
C ALA A 104 34.33 6.89 -3.35
N VAL A 105 34.32 5.59 -3.06
CA VAL A 105 35.49 4.71 -3.16
C VAL A 105 35.94 4.56 -4.62
N LYS A 106 35.01 4.36 -5.57
CA LYS A 106 35.34 4.29 -6.99
C LYS A 106 35.94 5.60 -7.50
N ALA A 107 35.41 6.75 -7.07
CA ALA A 107 35.96 8.06 -7.39
C ALA A 107 37.35 8.30 -6.77
N ARG A 108 37.60 7.79 -5.55
CA ARG A 108 38.92 7.87 -4.91
C ARG A 108 39.96 7.00 -5.61
N MET A 109 39.60 5.78 -5.99
CA MET A 109 40.47 4.90 -6.80
C MET A 109 40.75 5.46 -8.19
N ALA A 110 39.73 6.03 -8.86
CA ALA A 110 39.92 6.68 -10.16
C ALA A 110 40.90 7.87 -10.07
N ARG A 111 40.79 8.70 -9.03
CA ARG A 111 41.72 9.81 -8.77
C ARG A 111 43.14 9.33 -8.43
N ALA A 112 43.27 8.26 -7.66
CA ALA A 112 44.58 7.66 -7.35
C ALA A 112 45.25 7.08 -8.60
N ARG A 113 44.48 6.38 -9.46
CA ARG A 113 44.96 5.83 -10.73
C ARG A 113 45.32 6.91 -11.74
N TRP A 114 44.60 8.04 -11.75
CA TRP A 114 44.97 9.21 -12.55
C TRP A 114 46.28 9.85 -12.06
N ARG A 115 46.42 10.07 -10.75
CA ARG A 115 47.68 10.59 -10.15
C ARG A 115 48.90 9.69 -10.43
N ALA A 116 48.74 8.36 -10.31
CA ALA A 116 49.81 7.41 -10.61
C ALA A 116 50.20 7.40 -12.10
N ARG A 117 49.24 7.66 -13.00
CA ARG A 117 49.50 7.76 -14.44
C ARG A 117 50.09 9.11 -14.85
N CYS A 118 49.75 10.21 -14.17
CA CYS A 118 50.36 11.52 -14.42
C CYS A 118 51.82 11.64 -13.91
N PHE A 119 52.22 10.85 -12.90
CA PHE A 119 53.59 10.86 -12.36
C PHE A 119 54.54 9.88 -13.09
N ALA A 120 54.04 9.12 -14.08
CA ALA A 120 54.80 8.13 -14.86
C ALA A 120 55.11 8.61 -16.29
N SER A 121 55.28 9.91 -16.49
CA SER A 121 55.89 10.44 -17.71
C SER A 121 57.37 10.70 -17.43
N PRO A 122 58.32 9.95 -18.04
CA PRO A 122 59.70 10.38 -18.08
C PRO A 122 59.77 11.68 -18.90
N GLY A 123 60.60 12.62 -18.43
CA GLY A 123 60.78 13.95 -19.02
C GLY A 123 61.31 13.92 -20.45
N PRO A 124 61.25 15.05 -21.16
CA PRO A 124 61.87 15.21 -22.47
C PRO A 124 63.39 15.04 -22.40
#